data_AF-A0A8J5IFN5-F1
#
_entry.id   AF-A0A8J5IFN5-F1
#
_cell.length_a   1.000
_cell.length_b   1.000
_cell.length_c   1.000
_cell.angle_alpha   90.00
_cell.angle_beta   90.00
_cell.angle_gamma   90.00
#
_symmetry.space_group_name_H-M   'P 1'
#
loop_
_entity.id
_entity.type
_entity.pdbx_description
1 polymer ?
#
loop_
_entity_poly.entity_id
_entity_poly.type
_entity_poly.pdbx_seq_one_letter_code
_entity_poly.pdbx_strand_id
1 'polypeptide(L)'
;LLCERRIPLYDFWCGLINLPLLQDIALQLFRCAASCAPSECNFSAYAFIHSKLRNRLAPDRVEKLVYIFCNAKNISDENIERYSRLEDLPRVFAEEDEEEDTGSDNQSEDIVYF
;
A
#
# COMPACT_ATOMS: atom_id res chain seq x y z
N LEU A 1 15.83 25.71 17.33
CA LEU A 1 15.31 25.39 15.96
C LEU A 1 14.70 23.99 15.84
N LEU A 2 15.49 22.90 15.82
CA LEU A 2 14.95 21.53 15.78
C LEU A 2 14.24 21.10 17.07
N CYS A 3 14.85 21.37 18.23
CA CYS A 3 14.29 21.03 19.55
C CYS A 3 12.99 21.80 19.87
N GLU A 4 12.75 22.91 19.16
CA GLU A 4 11.54 23.72 19.28
C GLU A 4 10.46 23.30 18.25
N ARG A 5 10.70 22.22 17.47
CA ARG A 5 9.81 21.71 16.40
C ARG A 5 9.36 22.75 15.38
N ARG A 6 10.13 23.82 15.19
CA ARG A 6 9.78 24.90 14.25
C ARG A 6 10.01 24.53 12.78
N ILE A 7 10.75 23.45 12.52
CA ILE A 7 11.07 22.95 11.18
C ILE A 7 10.89 21.43 11.22
N PRO A 8 10.17 20.83 10.25
CA PRO A 8 10.12 19.38 10.09
C PRO A 8 11.53 18.79 9.98
N LEU A 9 11.75 17.65 10.63
CA LEU A 9 13.07 17.02 10.67
C LEU A 9 13.58 16.67 9.25
N TYR A 10 12.68 16.25 8.36
CA TYR A 10 12.98 16.02 6.95
C TYR A 10 13.53 17.28 6.27
N ASP A 11 12.84 18.41 6.39
CA ASP A 11 13.23 19.68 5.76
C ASP A 11 14.59 20.17 6.27
N PHE A 12 14.87 19.98 7.57
CA PHE A 12 16.18 20.28 8.14
C PHE A 12 17.31 19.50 7.46
N TRP A 13 17.14 18.19 7.27
CA TRP A 13 18.14 17.35 6.62
C TRP A 13 18.27 17.65 5.13
N CYS A 14 17.18 17.97 4.44
CA CYS A 14 17.22 18.42 3.04
C CYS A 14 18.05 19.71 2.85
N GLY A 15 18.03 20.62 3.83
CA GLY A 15 18.83 21.85 3.80
C GLY A 15 20.34 21.66 4.03
N LEU A 16 20.78 20.50 4.52
CA LEU A 16 22.18 20.20 4.87
C LEU A 16 22.99 19.66 3.68
N ILE A 17 23.05 20.45 2.60
CA ILE A 17 23.76 20.07 1.35
C ILE A 17 25.27 19.88 1.50
N ASN A 18 25.87 20.41 2.57
CA ASN A 18 27.32 20.34 2.81
C ASN A 18 27.78 19.01 3.43
N LEU A 19 26.84 18.12 3.80
CA LEU A 19 27.13 16.83 4.43
C LEU A 19 26.37 15.69 3.71
N PRO A 20 26.70 15.41 2.43
CA PRO A 20 25.88 14.53 1.58
C PRO A 20 25.76 13.10 2.13
N LEU A 21 26.85 12.51 2.61
CA LEU A 21 26.84 11.16 3.18
C LEU A 21 25.96 11.06 4.43
N LEU A 22 25.98 12.08 5.28
CA LEU A 22 25.15 12.12 6.49
C LEU A 22 23.69 12.38 6.14
N GLN A 23 23.44 13.25 5.16
CA GLN A 23 22.11 13.51 4.63
C GLN A 23 21.48 12.23 4.07
N ASP A 24 22.22 11.46 3.26
CA ASP A 24 21.72 10.20 2.69
C ASP A 24 21.35 9.18 3.76
N ILE A 25 22.23 8.98 4.75
CA ILE A 25 21.96 8.07 5.88
C ILE A 25 20.75 8.55 6.68
N ALA A 26 20.65 9.84 6.98
CA ALA A 26 19.54 10.41 7.72
C ALA A 26 18.22 10.26 6.97
N LEU A 27 18.18 10.58 5.67
CA LEU A 27 17.00 10.42 4.82
C LEU A 27 16.58 8.96 4.69
N GLN A 28 17.53 8.04 4.54
CA GLN A 28 17.25 6.60 4.51
C GLN A 28 16.67 6.12 5.85
N LEU A 29 17.20 6.59 6.97
CA LEU A 29 16.67 6.28 8.29
C LEU A 29 15.23 6.80 8.48
N PHE A 30 14.88 7.98 7.95
CA PHE A 30 13.50 8.49 8.00
C PHE A 30 12.54 7.75 7.07
N ARG A 31 13.04 7.18 5.97
CA ARG A 31 12.24 6.30 5.09
C ARG A 31 11.96 4.96 5.74
N CYS A 32 12.85 4.47 6.60
CA CYS A 32 12.58 3.33 7.47
C CYS A 32 11.52 3.73 8.49
N ALA A 33 10.25 3.53 8.17
CA ALA A 33 9.16 3.73 9.11
C ALA A 33 9.42 2.86 10.36
N ALA A 34 9.71 3.50 11.50
CA ALA A 34 9.77 2.85 12.81
C ALA A 34 8.38 2.45 13.32
N SER A 35 7.32 2.69 12.55
CA SER A 35 5.95 2.43 12.96
C SER A 35 5.49 1.08 12.43
N CYS A 36 5.08 0.20 13.35
CA CYS A 36 4.20 -0.94 13.06
C CYS A 36 2.76 -0.50 12.68
N ALA A 37 2.53 0.81 12.51
CA ALA A 37 1.25 1.37 12.12
C ALA A 37 0.70 0.81 10.78
N PRO A 38 1.51 0.48 9.75
CA PRO A 38 0.99 -0.18 8.55
C PRO A 38 0.41 -1.57 8.85
N SER A 39 1.03 -2.35 9.74
CA SER A 39 0.50 -3.66 10.17
C SER A 39 -0.74 -3.55 11.05
N GLU A 40 -0.82 -2.55 11.93
CA GLU A 40 -2.03 -2.29 12.75
C GLU A 40 -3.20 -1.79 11.88
N CYS A 41 -2.92 -1.02 10.83
CA CYS A 41 -3.90 -0.65 9.81
C CYS A 41 -4.40 -1.88 9.05
N ASN A 42 -3.55 -2.86 8.75
CA ASN A 42 -3.98 -4.06 8.04
C ASN A 42 -5.02 -4.84 8.84
N PHE A 43 -4.79 -5.18 10.11
CA PHE A 43 -5.76 -5.97 10.88
C PHE A 43 -7.12 -5.28 11.05
N SER A 44 -7.12 -3.97 11.34
CA SER A 44 -8.35 -3.20 11.45
C SER A 44 -9.07 -3.07 10.10
N ALA A 45 -8.33 -2.88 9.01
CA ALA A 45 -8.88 -2.83 7.66
C ALA A 45 -9.44 -4.19 7.21
N TYR A 46 -8.77 -5.30 7.55
CA TYR A 46 -9.27 -6.65 7.30
C TYR A 46 -10.64 -6.86 7.96
N ALA A 47 -10.79 -6.47 9.23
CA ALA A 47 -12.06 -6.58 9.96
C ALA A 47 -13.16 -5.64 9.43
N PHE A 48 -12.79 -4.48 8.90
CA PHE A 48 -13.73 -3.54 8.28
C PHE A 48 -14.19 -3.98 6.88
N ILE A 49 -13.24 -4.41 6.05
CA ILE A 49 -13.48 -4.80 4.65
C ILE A 49 -14.15 -6.17 4.58
N HIS A 50 -13.83 -7.09 5.49
CA HIS A 50 -14.30 -8.46 5.42
C HIS A 50 -14.82 -8.95 6.78
N SER A 51 -16.01 -9.54 6.77
CA SER A 51 -16.51 -10.28 7.94
C SER A 51 -17.12 -11.60 7.48
N LYS A 52 -16.84 -12.69 8.23
CA LYS A 52 -17.34 -14.03 7.90
C LYS A 52 -18.87 -14.10 7.82
N LEU A 53 -19.59 -13.19 8.50
CA LEU A 53 -21.06 -13.22 8.63
C LEU A 53 -21.80 -12.43 7.54
N ARG A 54 -21.27 -11.31 7.05
CA ARG A 54 -22.01 -10.41 6.13
C ARG A 54 -21.22 -9.90 4.92
N ASN A 55 -19.92 -10.17 4.83
CA ASN A 55 -19.12 -9.77 3.67
C ASN A 55 -17.99 -10.77 3.42
N ARG A 56 -18.34 -12.04 3.14
CA ARG A 56 -17.36 -13.07 2.83
C ARG A 56 -16.81 -12.86 1.43
N LEU A 57 -15.51 -12.66 1.32
CA LEU A 57 -14.77 -12.45 0.08
C LEU A 57 -13.65 -13.49 0.00
N ALA A 58 -13.21 -13.78 -1.23
CA ALA A 58 -12.03 -14.62 -1.42
C ALA A 58 -10.79 -13.93 -0.81
N PRO A 59 -9.86 -14.67 -0.17
CA PRO A 59 -8.68 -14.11 0.48
C PRO A 59 -7.91 -13.12 -0.41
N ASP A 60 -7.65 -13.50 -1.66
CA ASP A 60 -6.95 -12.67 -2.65
C ASP A 60 -7.63 -11.32 -2.91
N ARG A 61 -8.96 -11.28 -2.85
CA ARG A 61 -9.72 -10.03 -3.02
C ARG A 61 -9.62 -9.15 -1.78
N VAL A 62 -9.65 -9.75 -0.59
CA VAL A 62 -9.50 -8.99 0.66
C VAL A 62 -8.11 -8.37 0.74
N GLU A 63 -7.07 -9.12 0.39
CA GLU A 63 -5.69 -8.60 0.40
C GLU A 63 -5.53 -7.39 -0.54
N LYS A 64 -6.02 -7.50 -1.77
CA LYS A 64 -6.02 -6.38 -2.74
C LYS A 64 -6.79 -5.16 -2.21
N LEU A 65 -7.95 -5.38 -1.60
CA LEU A 65 -8.77 -4.29 -1.04
C LEU A 65 -8.11 -3.63 0.17
N VAL A 66 -7.52 -4.41 1.08
CA VAL A 66 -6.77 -3.89 2.24
C VAL A 66 -5.57 -3.09 1.75
N TYR A 67 -4.84 -3.58 0.76
CA TYR A 67 -3.74 -2.86 0.13
C TYR A 67 -4.20 -1.52 -0.43
N ILE A 68 -5.27 -1.50 -1.22
CA ILE A 68 -5.83 -0.26 -1.78
C ILE A 68 -6.27 0.67 -0.65
N PHE A 69 -7.01 0.18 0.34
CA PHE A 69 -7.53 1.00 1.45
C PHE A 69 -6.41 1.66 2.26
N CYS A 70 -5.36 0.90 2.61
CA CYS A 70 -4.24 1.41 3.39
C CYS A 70 -3.38 2.41 2.59
N ASN A 71 -3.27 2.23 1.27
CA ASN A 71 -2.41 3.03 0.42
C ASN A 71 -3.15 4.13 -0.37
N ALA A 72 -4.48 4.16 -0.41
CA ALA A 72 -5.26 5.11 -1.21
C ALA A 72 -4.90 6.57 -0.90
N LYS A 73 -4.62 6.88 0.38
CA LYS A 73 -4.20 8.22 0.83
C LYS A 73 -2.80 8.64 0.36
N ASN A 74 -1.98 7.69 -0.10
CA ASN A 74 -0.62 7.91 -0.57
C ASN A 74 -0.55 8.03 -2.11
N ILE A 75 -1.68 7.89 -2.81
CA ILE A 75 -1.75 8.04 -4.26
C ILE A 75 -1.79 9.53 -4.59
N SER A 76 -0.78 10.03 -5.32
CA SER A 76 -0.78 11.40 -5.84
C SER A 76 -1.56 11.50 -7.16
N ASP A 77 -1.96 12.72 -7.55
CA ASP A 77 -2.64 12.96 -8.84
C ASP A 77 -1.82 12.44 -10.03
N GLU A 78 -0.49 12.54 -9.97
CA GLU A 78 0.42 11.97 -10.97
C GLU A 78 0.36 10.43 -11.01
N ASN A 79 0.23 9.78 -9.85
CA ASN A 79 0.02 8.33 -9.80
C ASN A 79 -1.33 7.96 -10.41
N ILE A 80 -2.40 8.73 -10.15
CA ILE A 80 -3.72 8.50 -10.74
C ILE A 80 -3.64 8.61 -12.27
N GLU A 81 -3.05 9.69 -12.79
CA GLU A 81 -2.88 9.87 -14.25
C GLU A 81 -2.08 8.71 -14.87
N ARG A 82 -0.99 8.30 -14.21
CA ARG A 82 -0.18 7.16 -14.63
C ARG A 82 -1.00 5.87 -14.66
N TYR A 83 -1.78 5.57 -13.62
CA TYR A 83 -2.58 4.35 -13.57
C TYR A 83 -3.74 4.37 -14.57
N SER A 84 -4.42 5.50 -14.76
CA SER A 84 -5.45 5.64 -15.80
C SER A 84 -4.89 5.36 -17.19
N ARG A 85 -3.67 5.85 -17.49
CA ARG A 85 -2.98 5.55 -18.74
C ARG A 85 -2.61 4.06 -18.87
N LEU A 86 -2.32 3.39 -17.75
CA LEU A 86 -2.06 1.94 -17.73
C LEU A 86 -3.34 1.11 -17.85
N GLU A 87 -4.50 1.59 -17.40
CA GLU A 87 -5.80 0.96 -17.63
C GLU A 87 -6.25 0.98 -19.10
N ASP A 88 -5.62 1.83 -19.93
CA ASP A 88 -5.81 1.84 -21.38
C ASP A 88 -4.94 0.79 -22.12
N LEU A 89 -3.92 0.22 -21.46
CA LEU A 89 -3.04 -0.84 -22.02
C LEU A 89 -3.65 -2.26 -22.13
N PRO A 90 -4.61 -2.73 -21.30
CA PRO A 90 -5.20 -4.06 -21.41
C PRO A 90 -5.89 -4.30 -22.75
N ARG A 91 -6.28 -3.25 -23.48
CA ARG A 91 -6.81 -3.39 -24.85
C ARG A 91 -5.78 -3.95 -25.84
N VAL A 92 -4.48 -3.82 -25.55
CA VAL A 92 -3.41 -4.29 -26.44
C VAL A 92 -2.96 -5.71 -26.10
N PHE A 93 -3.21 -6.18 -24.88
CA PHE A 93 -2.82 -7.53 -24.41
C PHE A 93 -3.99 -8.53 -24.35
N ALA A 94 -5.24 -8.08 -24.47
CA ALA A 94 -6.43 -8.93 -24.40
C ALA A 94 -6.70 -9.78 -25.66
N GLU A 95 -5.82 -9.75 -26.68
CA GLU A 95 -5.97 -10.60 -27.87
C GLU A 95 -5.38 -12.02 -27.68
N GLU A 96 -4.75 -12.35 -26.55
CA GLU A 96 -3.99 -13.64 -26.44
C GLU A 96 -4.49 -14.69 -25.44
N ASP A 97 -5.43 -14.41 -24.52
CA ASP A 97 -5.85 -15.43 -23.52
C ASP A 97 -7.38 -15.58 -23.41
N GLU A 98 -8.01 -16.19 -24.42
CA GLU A 98 -9.27 -16.93 -24.23
C GLU A 98 -8.96 -18.38 -23.84
N GLU A 99 -8.86 -18.70 -22.54
CA GLU A 99 -9.24 -20.03 -22.03
C GLU A 99 -9.94 -19.92 -20.67
N GLU A 100 -11.19 -20.39 -20.64
CA GLU A 100 -12.02 -20.59 -19.44
C GLU A 100 -11.42 -21.65 -18.51
N ASP A 101 -11.46 -21.45 -17.19
CA ASP A 101 -11.75 -22.57 -16.29
C ASP A 101 -12.64 -22.15 -15.11
N THR A 102 -13.79 -22.81 -15.06
CA THR A 102 -14.85 -22.72 -14.07
C THR A 102 -14.52 -23.62 -12.87
N GLY A 103 -14.22 -23.02 -11.71
CA GLY A 103 -13.91 -23.81 -10.52
C GLY A 103 -14.19 -23.07 -9.23
N SER A 104 -15.46 -22.91 -8.87
CA SER A 104 -15.86 -22.56 -7.52
C SER A 104 -15.55 -23.74 -6.59
N ASP A 105 -14.43 -23.68 -5.87
CA ASP A 105 -14.23 -24.53 -4.70
C ASP A 105 -13.94 -23.67 -3.48
N ASN A 106 -14.98 -23.44 -2.68
CA ASN A 106 -14.92 -22.71 -1.42
C ASN A 106 -14.31 -23.61 -0.33
N GLN A 107 -13.02 -23.92 -0.44
CA GLN A 107 -12.31 -24.53 0.68
C GLN A 107 -11.93 -23.41 1.65
N SER A 108 -12.74 -23.33 2.70
CA SER A 108 -12.54 -22.47 3.86
C SER A 108 -11.35 -23.00 4.64
N GLU A 109 -10.13 -22.67 4.21
CA GLU A 109 -9.01 -22.74 5.13
C GLU A 109 -9.25 -21.64 6.18
N ASP A 110 -9.60 -22.06 7.39
CA ASP A 110 -9.72 -21.19 8.55
C ASP A 110 -8.33 -20.64 8.88
N ILE A 111 -7.93 -19.58 8.19
CA ILE A 111 -6.70 -18.86 8.49
C ILE A 111 -6.93 -18.13 9.81
N VAL A 112 -6.29 -18.64 10.87
CA VAL A 112 -6.21 -18.02 12.19
C VAL A 112 -5.13 -16.94 12.12
N TYR A 113 -5.54 -15.68 12.14
CA TYR A 113 -4.62 -14.56 12.34
C TYR A 113 -4.27 -14.49 13.84
N PHE A 114 -2.99 -14.68 14.18
CA PHE A 114 -2.44 -14.45 15.53
C PHE A 114 -2.15 -12.96 15.75
#